data_AF-A0A2V8Q4J6-F1
#
_entry.id   AF-A0A2V8Q4J6-F1
#
_cell.length_a   1.000
_cell.length_b   1.000
_cell.length_c   1.000
_cell.angle_alpha   90.00
_cell.angle_beta   90.00
_cell.angle_gamma   90.00
#
_symmetry.space_group_name_H-M   'P 1'
#
loop_
_entity.id
_entity.type
_entity.pdbx_description
1 polymer ?
#
loop_
_entity_poly.entity_id
_entity_poly.type
_entity_poly.pdbx_seq_one_letter_code
_entity_poly.pdbx_strand_id
1 'polypeptide(L)'
;MKKLSVVLIIAILVVLTSASSCKRNPANEKRYDLKGKIVAIEPEKQLVTISHEEVKDFMPAMTMPFKLRDQEFFNLLAVGDDVTATLVVNGAESWIENPIITRQSADTTPLTGVAPAKPGDEVPDYTLVNQDEKEIRLHNYHGKALLITFIYTRCPLPEYCDLMSNNFAVVNRQLEQQPDVYSKIHLMSITIDPDYDTPKVLRSYGAAHTEKYQEEKFDHWEFATGTKDQIKGVAQFFGLRYFQGTDQKIVRVWSDNKWKPEEVVAEMQKAVAGK
;
A
#
# COMPACT_ATOMS: atom_id res chain seq x y z
N MET A 1 87.54 15.44 -3.74
CA MET A 1 87.17 14.13 -3.15
C MET A 1 86.00 14.32 -2.20
N LYS A 2 85.17 13.27 -1.95
CA LYS A 2 83.88 13.31 -1.22
C LYS A 2 82.81 14.08 -2.03
N LYS A 3 81.91 13.36 -2.72
CA LYS A 3 80.60 12.82 -2.26
C LYS A 3 79.61 13.97 -1.95
N LEU A 4 78.68 14.31 -2.85
CA LEU A 4 77.50 13.57 -3.35
C LEU A 4 76.32 13.64 -2.37
N SER A 5 75.26 14.36 -2.77
CA SER A 5 73.85 13.93 -2.67
C SER A 5 72.93 14.89 -3.43
N VAL A 6 71.84 14.37 -3.99
CA VAL A 6 70.80 15.11 -4.72
C VAL A 6 69.58 15.29 -3.81
N VAL A 7 68.94 16.46 -3.85
CA VAL A 7 67.55 16.62 -3.38
C VAL A 7 66.77 17.38 -4.46
N LEU A 8 65.70 16.75 -4.96
CA LEU A 8 64.80 17.31 -5.96
C LEU A 8 63.66 18.05 -5.26
N ILE A 9 63.34 19.28 -5.70
CA ILE A 9 62.22 20.05 -5.12
C ILE A 9 60.90 19.49 -5.69
N ILE A 10 60.14 18.79 -4.85
CA ILE A 10 58.77 18.35 -5.15
C ILE A 10 57.81 19.22 -4.32
N ALA A 11 57.03 20.07 -5.01
CA ALA A 11 56.00 20.87 -4.38
C ALA A 11 54.75 20.01 -4.11
N ILE A 12 54.56 19.57 -2.87
CA ILE A 12 53.35 18.87 -2.44
C ILE A 12 52.27 19.91 -2.12
N LEU A 13 51.35 20.13 -3.06
CA LEU A 13 50.16 20.93 -2.83
C LEU A 13 49.15 20.06 -2.05
N VAL A 14 48.98 20.33 -0.75
CA VAL A 14 48.04 19.58 0.11
C VAL A 14 46.61 20.01 -0.20
N VAL A 15 45.99 19.34 -1.17
CA VAL A 15 44.56 19.47 -1.43
C VAL A 15 43.81 18.75 -0.31
N LEU A 16 43.20 19.52 0.62
CA LEU A 16 42.19 18.97 1.52
C LEU A 16 40.96 18.57 0.69
N THR A 17 40.86 17.29 0.35
CA THR A 17 39.64 16.69 -0.18
C THR A 17 38.63 16.56 0.96
N SER A 18 37.94 17.66 1.24
CA SER A 18 36.75 17.67 2.10
C SER A 18 35.72 16.68 1.56
N ALA A 19 35.68 15.50 2.17
CA ALA A 19 34.69 14.47 1.87
C ALA A 19 33.33 14.93 2.43
N SER A 20 32.68 15.82 1.70
CA SER A 20 31.32 16.31 1.95
C SER A 20 30.34 15.16 1.80
N SER A 21 30.22 14.35 2.86
CA SER A 21 29.22 13.30 2.99
C SER A 21 27.85 13.88 2.66
N CYS A 22 27.24 13.37 1.60
CA CYS A 22 26.00 13.90 1.05
C CYS A 22 24.84 13.70 2.04
N LYS A 23 24.64 14.66 2.93
CA LYS A 23 23.40 14.79 3.70
C LYS A 23 22.25 14.88 2.69
N ARG A 24 21.40 13.83 2.64
CA ARG A 24 20.12 13.89 1.92
C ARG A 24 19.36 15.12 2.43
N ASN A 25 18.84 15.92 1.51
CA ASN A 25 18.22 17.20 1.85
C ASN A 25 16.82 16.95 2.46
N PRO A 26 16.56 17.25 3.76
CA PRO A 26 15.31 16.85 4.43
C PRO A 26 14.08 17.67 4.01
N ALA A 27 14.21 18.57 3.03
CA ALA A 27 13.29 19.67 2.75
C ALA A 27 11.83 19.27 2.41
N ASN A 28 11.56 18.01 2.07
CA ASN A 28 10.23 17.50 1.73
C ASN A 28 9.74 16.39 2.69
N GLU A 29 10.37 16.19 3.85
CA GLU A 29 9.87 15.26 4.88
C GLU A 29 8.86 15.95 5.79
N LYS A 30 7.63 15.42 5.84
CA LYS A 30 6.66 15.70 6.91
C LYS A 30 6.81 14.66 8.01
N ARG A 31 6.58 15.07 9.25
CA ARG A 31 6.81 14.26 10.46
C ARG A 31 5.63 14.41 11.40
N TYR A 32 5.12 13.29 11.90
CA TYR A 32 3.90 13.21 12.69
C TYR A 32 4.09 12.26 13.88
N ASP A 33 3.42 12.55 15.00
CA ASP A 33 3.42 11.65 16.15
C ASP A 33 2.47 10.47 15.91
N LEU A 34 3.00 9.24 15.98
CA LEU A 34 2.26 7.99 15.85
C LEU A 34 2.23 7.29 17.22
N LYS A 35 1.04 6.92 17.67
CA LYS A 35 0.82 6.13 18.90
C LYS A 35 -0.16 5.01 18.61
N GLY A 36 0.09 3.81 19.13
CA GLY A 36 -0.77 2.66 18.85
C GLY A 36 -0.28 1.34 19.43
N LYS A 37 -1.02 0.27 19.14
CA LYS A 37 -0.70 -1.10 19.57
C LYS A 37 -0.17 -1.95 18.41
N ILE A 38 0.90 -2.69 18.63
CA ILE A 38 1.42 -3.67 17.66
C ILE A 38 0.44 -4.84 17.52
N VAL A 39 -0.02 -5.14 16.30
CA VAL A 39 -0.94 -6.27 16.03
C VAL A 39 -0.32 -7.35 15.12
N ALA A 40 0.72 -7.03 14.36
CA ALA A 40 1.53 -8.00 13.62
C ALA A 40 2.95 -7.47 13.37
N ILE A 41 3.91 -8.37 13.18
CA ILE A 41 5.32 -8.06 12.94
C ILE A 41 5.78 -8.95 11.77
N GLU A 42 6.37 -8.36 10.73
CA GLU A 42 6.86 -9.06 9.54
C GLU A 42 8.28 -8.59 9.17
N PRO A 43 9.33 -9.03 9.90
CA PRO A 43 10.70 -8.51 9.74
C PRO A 43 11.26 -8.71 8.33
N GLU A 44 10.98 -9.86 7.71
CA GLU A 44 11.34 -10.21 6.32
C GLU A 44 10.81 -9.20 5.27
N LYS A 45 9.76 -8.45 5.61
CA LYS A 45 9.17 -7.40 4.76
C LYS A 45 9.57 -5.98 5.20
N GLN A 46 10.27 -5.85 6.33
CA GLN A 46 10.49 -4.60 7.08
C GLN A 46 9.18 -3.91 7.50
N LEU A 47 8.12 -4.68 7.77
CA LEU A 47 6.80 -4.16 8.14
C LEU A 47 6.42 -4.48 9.58
N VAL A 48 5.77 -3.54 10.24
CA VAL A 48 5.07 -3.72 11.51
C VAL A 48 3.65 -3.15 11.40
N THR A 49 2.64 -3.93 11.75
CA THR A 49 1.24 -3.50 11.66
C THR A 49 0.82 -2.93 13.01
N ILE A 50 0.40 -1.67 12.99
CA ILE A 50 0.04 -0.91 14.20
C ILE A 50 -1.42 -0.50 14.11
N SER A 51 -2.19 -0.84 15.16
CA SER A 51 -3.51 -0.28 15.44
C SER A 51 -3.30 1.06 16.11
N HIS A 52 -3.31 2.14 15.32
CA HIS A 52 -2.90 3.46 15.78
C HIS A 52 -4.10 4.36 16.12
N GLU A 53 -3.82 5.29 17.03
CA GLU A 53 -4.69 6.42 17.37
C GLU A 53 -4.70 7.45 16.22
N GLU A 54 -5.51 8.50 16.34
CA GLU A 54 -5.56 9.56 15.33
C GLU A 54 -4.18 10.22 15.17
N VAL A 55 -3.65 10.20 13.94
CA VAL A 55 -2.43 10.93 13.61
C VAL A 55 -2.86 12.33 13.23
N LYS A 56 -2.75 13.24 14.20
CA LYS A 56 -3.29 14.60 14.14
C LYS A 56 -2.85 15.32 12.84
N ASP A 57 -3.81 15.98 12.20
CA ASP A 57 -3.66 16.71 10.94
C ASP A 57 -3.13 15.84 9.77
N PHE A 58 -3.28 14.51 9.84
CA PHE A 58 -2.80 13.56 8.82
C PHE A 58 -3.78 12.44 8.47
N MET A 59 -4.16 11.57 9.42
CA MET A 59 -5.06 10.44 9.16
C MET A 59 -5.82 9.96 10.41
N PRO A 60 -7.07 9.47 10.28
CA PRO A 60 -7.86 8.97 11.39
C PRO A 60 -7.27 7.69 12.00
N ALA A 61 -7.73 7.33 13.21
CA ALA A 61 -7.36 6.08 13.86
C ALA A 61 -7.76 4.85 13.03
N MET A 62 -6.79 4.04 12.64
CA MET A 62 -6.99 2.81 11.88
C MET A 62 -5.88 1.79 12.17
N THR A 63 -5.88 0.65 11.48
CA THR A 63 -4.87 -0.40 11.67
C THR A 63 -4.26 -0.79 10.33
N MET A 64 -2.96 -0.54 10.18
CA MET A 64 -2.26 -0.65 8.89
C MET A 64 -0.76 -0.99 9.08
N PRO A 65 -0.08 -1.53 8.05
CA PRO A 65 1.35 -1.77 8.08
C PRO A 65 2.15 -0.47 7.94
N PHE A 66 3.24 -0.37 8.71
CA PHE A 66 4.23 0.69 8.66
C PHE A 66 5.61 0.11 8.39
N LYS A 67 6.41 0.80 7.58
CA LYS A 67 7.80 0.43 7.29
C LYS A 67 8.69 0.80 8.48
N LEU A 68 9.26 -0.20 9.16
CA LEU A 68 10.23 -0.01 10.24
C LEU A 68 11.64 -0.24 9.69
N ARG A 69 12.50 0.79 9.78
CA ARG A 69 13.88 0.72 9.27
C ARG A 69 14.87 0.13 10.28
N ASP A 70 14.54 0.17 11.57
CA ASP A 70 15.37 -0.37 12.65
C ASP A 70 15.23 -1.90 12.72
N GLN A 71 16.32 -2.61 12.41
CA GLN A 71 16.38 -4.07 12.42
C GLN A 71 16.69 -4.65 13.81
N GLU A 72 17.24 -3.87 14.73
CA GLU A 72 17.49 -4.32 16.10
C GLU A 72 16.19 -4.25 16.90
N PHE A 73 15.41 -3.18 16.74
CA PHE A 73 14.10 -2.99 17.37
C PHE A 73 13.06 -4.06 16.99
N PHE A 74 13.15 -4.64 15.78
CA PHE A 74 12.33 -5.80 15.40
C PHE A 74 12.48 -7.00 16.35
N ASN A 75 13.62 -7.17 17.02
CA ASN A 75 13.86 -8.24 17.99
C ASN A 75 13.38 -7.88 19.42
N LEU A 76 13.00 -6.62 19.65
CA LEU A 76 12.50 -6.13 20.94
C LEU A 76 10.97 -6.07 21.00
N LEU A 77 10.31 -6.01 19.84
CA LEU A 77 8.86 -5.91 19.71
C LEU A 77 8.13 -7.23 19.95
N ALA A 78 7.03 -7.17 20.71
CA ALA A 78 6.01 -8.20 20.80
C ALA A 78 4.67 -7.75 20.21
N VAL A 79 3.86 -8.71 19.76
CA VAL A 79 2.45 -8.44 19.45
C VAL A 79 1.74 -8.09 20.78
N GLY A 80 0.94 -7.02 20.76
CA GLY A 80 0.27 -6.48 21.94
C GLY A 80 0.96 -5.28 22.59
N ASP A 81 2.22 -4.96 22.25
CA ASP A 81 2.94 -3.79 22.78
C ASP A 81 2.25 -2.47 22.45
N ASP A 82 2.20 -1.54 23.41
CA ASP A 82 1.81 -0.14 23.15
C ASP A 82 3.07 0.67 22.79
N VAL A 83 3.11 1.26 21.60
CA VAL A 83 4.26 2.00 21.07
C VAL A 83 3.93 3.46 20.76
N THR A 84 4.96 4.31 20.83
CA THR A 84 5.00 5.64 20.22
C THR A 84 6.18 5.73 19.26
N ALA A 85 6.01 6.36 18.10
CA ALA A 85 7.05 6.56 17.10
C ALA A 85 6.82 7.88 16.33
N THR A 86 7.81 8.36 15.59
CA THR A 86 7.60 9.41 14.58
C THR A 86 7.28 8.76 13.24
N LEU A 87 6.08 8.99 12.69
CA LEU A 87 5.78 8.68 11.30
C LEU A 87 6.40 9.77 10.41
N VAL A 88 7.30 9.36 9.52
CA VAL A 88 7.96 10.21 8.52
C VAL A 88 7.39 9.90 7.15
N VAL A 89 7.03 10.93 6.40
CA VAL A 89 6.44 10.82 5.05
C VAL A 89 7.13 11.81 4.13
N ASN A 90 7.65 11.34 3.01
CA ASN A 90 8.11 12.20 1.91
C ASN A 90 7.22 11.98 0.67
N GLY A 91 7.51 12.68 -0.43
CA GLY A 91 6.74 12.57 -1.68
C GLY A 91 6.87 11.24 -2.47
N ALA A 92 7.40 10.17 -1.85
CA ALA A 92 7.64 8.88 -2.50
C ALA A 92 7.55 7.65 -1.56
N GLU A 93 7.80 7.79 -0.26
CA GLU A 93 7.63 6.72 0.74
C GLU A 93 7.38 7.27 2.16
N SER A 94 6.82 6.40 3.01
CA SER A 94 6.70 6.58 4.46
C SER A 94 7.42 5.49 5.26
N TRP A 95 7.79 5.83 6.50
CA TRP A 95 8.39 4.92 7.47
C TRP A 95 8.26 5.46 8.89
N ILE A 96 8.47 4.62 9.90
CA ILE A 96 8.55 5.05 11.30
C ILE A 96 10.00 5.15 11.79
N GLU A 97 10.27 6.16 12.61
CA GLU A 97 11.55 6.42 13.30
C GLU A 97 11.34 6.54 14.80
N ASN A 98 12.41 6.34 15.57
CA ASN A 98 12.46 6.47 17.03
C ASN A 98 11.30 5.75 17.76
N PRO A 99 11.00 4.48 17.46
CA PRO A 99 9.93 3.77 18.14
C PRO A 99 10.32 3.48 19.60
N ILE A 100 9.36 3.63 20.50
CA ILE A 100 9.51 3.41 21.95
C ILE A 100 8.36 2.53 22.42
N ILE A 101 8.68 1.42 23.09
CA ILE A 101 7.69 0.59 23.79
C ILE A 101 7.28 1.31 25.07
N THR A 102 6.06 1.83 25.10
CA THR A 102 5.46 2.55 26.24
C THR A 102 4.77 1.60 27.22
N ARG A 103 4.31 0.43 26.75
CA ARG A 103 3.92 -0.72 27.58
C ARG A 103 4.29 -1.99 26.84
N GLN A 104 5.09 -2.83 27.48
CA GLN A 104 5.41 -4.17 26.97
C GLN A 104 4.28 -5.15 27.28
N SER A 105 3.91 -5.99 26.32
CA SER A 105 2.93 -7.06 26.47
C SER A 105 3.50 -8.23 27.24
N ALA A 106 2.73 -8.78 28.18
CA ALA A 106 3.00 -10.09 28.76
C ALA A 106 2.41 -11.23 27.90
N ASP A 107 1.40 -10.93 27.07
CA ASP A 107 0.78 -11.87 26.14
C ASP A 107 1.58 -11.90 24.83
N THR A 108 2.52 -12.84 24.73
CA THR A 108 3.26 -13.13 23.48
C THR A 108 2.43 -14.01 22.52
N THR A 109 1.10 -13.83 22.49
CA THR A 109 0.20 -14.62 21.64
C THR A 109 0.10 -13.92 20.28
N PRO A 110 0.79 -14.38 19.22
CA PRO A 110 0.55 -13.84 17.89
C PRO A 110 -0.89 -14.13 17.49
N LEU A 111 -1.57 -13.15 16.89
CA LEU A 111 -2.90 -13.34 16.31
C LEU A 111 -2.80 -14.41 15.22
N THR A 112 -3.13 -15.67 15.57
CA THR A 112 -2.79 -16.83 14.75
C THR A 112 -3.38 -16.64 13.36
N GLY A 113 -2.51 -16.68 12.37
CA GLY A 113 -2.83 -16.13 11.07
C GLY A 113 -4.03 -16.79 10.42
N VAL A 114 -4.60 -16.05 9.49
CA VAL A 114 -4.90 -16.64 8.18
C VAL A 114 -3.89 -16.18 7.16
N ALA A 115 -3.43 -17.12 6.35
CA ALA A 115 -3.24 -16.83 4.94
C ALA A 115 -4.66 -16.50 4.38
N PRO A 116 -4.98 -15.37 3.67
CA PRO A 116 -6.40 -14.93 3.45
C PRO A 116 -7.31 -15.08 2.14
N ALA A 117 -6.95 -15.19 0.84
CA ALA A 117 -7.54 -16.13 -0.18
C ALA A 117 -6.54 -16.61 -1.27
N LYS A 118 -6.66 -17.85 -1.80
CA LYS A 118 -5.70 -18.52 -2.73
C LYS A 118 -6.13 -18.50 -4.22
N PRO A 119 -5.18 -18.65 -5.16
CA PRO A 119 -5.49 -18.95 -6.55
C PRO A 119 -6.24 -20.28 -6.68
N GLY A 120 -7.41 -20.25 -7.33
CA GLY A 120 -8.29 -21.41 -7.50
C GLY A 120 -9.42 -21.51 -6.47
N ASP A 121 -9.44 -20.67 -5.43
CA ASP A 121 -10.61 -20.55 -4.55
C ASP A 121 -11.74 -19.80 -5.29
N GLU A 122 -13.00 -20.21 -5.11
CA GLU A 122 -14.16 -19.48 -5.64
C GLU A 122 -14.38 -18.17 -4.86
N VAL A 123 -14.68 -17.08 -5.58
CA VAL A 123 -15.01 -15.78 -4.97
C VAL A 123 -16.50 -15.76 -4.56
N PRO A 124 -16.84 -15.52 -3.28
CA PRO A 124 -18.23 -15.34 -2.85
C PRO A 124 -18.92 -14.16 -3.56
N ASP A 125 -20.25 -14.23 -3.71
CA ASP A 125 -21.01 -13.12 -4.31
C ASP A 125 -21.16 -11.95 -3.34
N TYR A 126 -20.15 -11.08 -3.29
CA TYR A 126 -20.23 -9.82 -2.56
C TYR A 126 -21.07 -8.82 -3.36
N THR A 127 -22.17 -8.37 -2.74
CA THR A 127 -22.98 -7.25 -3.21
C THR A 127 -22.37 -5.94 -2.72
N LEU A 128 -22.21 -4.97 -3.62
CA LEU A 128 -21.61 -3.65 -3.41
C LEU A 128 -22.42 -2.57 -4.17
N VAL A 129 -22.08 -1.30 -3.99
CA VAL A 129 -22.66 -0.15 -4.73
C VAL A 129 -21.56 0.59 -5.48
N ASN A 130 -21.73 0.84 -6.78
CA ASN A 130 -20.74 1.51 -7.63
C ASN A 130 -20.85 3.05 -7.60
N GLN A 131 -19.93 3.73 -8.30
CA GLN A 131 -19.89 5.21 -8.46
C GLN A 131 -21.06 5.85 -9.24
N ASP A 132 -21.99 5.05 -9.76
CA ASP A 132 -23.26 5.48 -10.36
C ASP A 132 -24.47 5.19 -9.45
N GLU A 133 -24.24 4.82 -8.19
CA GLU A 133 -25.27 4.43 -7.21
C GLU A 133 -26.02 3.12 -7.59
N LYS A 134 -25.45 2.29 -8.48
CA LYS A 134 -26.01 0.98 -8.88
C LYS A 134 -25.57 -0.13 -7.92
N GLU A 135 -26.47 -1.04 -7.56
CA GLU A 135 -26.09 -2.33 -6.97
C GLU A 135 -25.27 -3.14 -8.00
N ILE A 136 -24.09 -3.58 -7.60
CA ILE A 136 -23.23 -4.49 -8.35
C ILE A 136 -22.89 -5.72 -7.50
N ARG A 137 -22.54 -6.81 -8.17
CA ARG A 137 -22.27 -8.12 -7.57
C ARG A 137 -21.04 -8.72 -8.22
N LEU A 138 -20.13 -9.32 -7.45
CA LEU A 138 -18.91 -9.88 -8.05
C LEU A 138 -19.23 -11.01 -9.05
N HIS A 139 -20.35 -11.73 -8.88
CA HIS A 139 -20.78 -12.74 -9.85
C HIS A 139 -21.27 -12.17 -11.19
N ASN A 140 -21.58 -10.86 -11.28
CA ASN A 140 -21.91 -10.21 -12.57
C ASN A 140 -20.72 -10.18 -13.54
N TYR A 141 -19.48 -10.34 -13.05
CA TYR A 141 -18.26 -10.31 -13.84
C TYR A 141 -17.73 -11.71 -14.18
N HIS A 142 -18.47 -12.77 -13.85
CA HIS A 142 -18.09 -14.15 -14.20
C HIS A 142 -17.82 -14.30 -15.70
N GLY A 143 -16.78 -15.08 -16.03
CA GLY A 143 -16.31 -15.26 -17.40
C GLY A 143 -15.33 -14.19 -17.89
N LYS A 144 -15.30 -12.98 -17.30
CA LYS A 144 -14.22 -12.01 -17.48
C LYS A 144 -13.05 -12.31 -16.54
N ALA A 145 -11.88 -11.73 -16.81
CA ALA A 145 -10.82 -11.56 -15.82
C ALA A 145 -11.04 -10.23 -15.06
N LEU A 146 -11.35 -10.31 -13.77
CA LEU A 146 -11.61 -9.15 -12.91
C LEU A 146 -10.37 -8.81 -12.08
N LEU A 147 -9.78 -7.63 -12.31
CA LEU A 147 -8.65 -7.10 -11.56
C LEU A 147 -9.16 -6.21 -10.42
N ILE A 148 -9.08 -6.68 -9.18
CA ILE A 148 -9.55 -5.95 -7.99
C ILE A 148 -8.36 -5.31 -7.26
N THR A 149 -8.56 -4.08 -6.79
CA THR A 149 -7.74 -3.46 -5.74
C THR A 149 -8.60 -2.77 -4.69
N PHE A 150 -7.96 -2.30 -3.63
CA PHE A 150 -8.58 -1.61 -2.52
C PHE A 150 -7.91 -0.27 -2.25
N ILE A 151 -8.73 0.72 -1.94
CA ILE A 151 -8.34 2.13 -1.75
C ILE A 151 -9.04 2.73 -0.53
N TYR A 152 -8.66 3.95 -0.16
CA TYR A 152 -9.58 4.91 0.45
C TYR A 152 -9.25 6.30 -0.09
N THR A 153 -10.23 7.13 -0.46
CA THR A 153 -9.96 8.36 -1.25
C THR A 153 -9.21 9.43 -0.47
N ARG A 154 -9.03 9.25 0.84
CA ARG A 154 -8.33 10.15 1.76
C ARG A 154 -6.88 9.72 2.07
N CYS A 155 -6.33 8.74 1.37
CA CYS A 155 -5.01 8.18 1.67
C CYS A 155 -3.89 9.22 1.50
N PRO A 156 -3.18 9.60 2.58
CA PRO A 156 -2.14 10.64 2.50
C PRO A 156 -0.73 10.05 2.26
N LEU A 157 -0.63 8.72 2.08
CA LEU A 157 0.62 8.00 1.83
C LEU A 157 0.75 7.74 0.33
N PRO A 158 1.67 8.42 -0.39
CA PRO A 158 1.70 8.40 -1.85
C PRO A 158 1.99 7.02 -2.43
N GLU A 159 2.71 6.17 -1.70
CA GLU A 159 3.06 4.81 -2.11
C GLU A 159 1.94 3.78 -1.95
N TYR A 160 0.75 4.18 -1.49
CA TYR A 160 -0.43 3.30 -1.32
C TYR A 160 -1.52 3.61 -2.35
N CYS A 161 -2.65 4.23 -1.96
CA CYS A 161 -3.85 4.26 -2.82
C CYS A 161 -3.66 5.07 -4.09
N ASP A 162 -2.85 6.13 -4.06
CA ASP A 162 -2.58 6.95 -5.23
C ASP A 162 -1.62 6.24 -6.20
N LEU A 163 -0.52 5.63 -5.72
CA LEU A 163 0.31 4.75 -6.55
C LEU A 163 -0.49 3.59 -7.16
N MET A 164 -1.37 2.97 -6.36
CA MET A 164 -2.25 1.88 -6.78
C MET A 164 -3.21 2.31 -7.90
N SER A 165 -3.88 3.45 -7.73
CA SER A 165 -4.82 4.00 -8.72
C SER A 165 -4.11 4.49 -9.97
N ASN A 166 -2.94 5.11 -9.85
CA ASN A 166 -2.10 5.48 -10.99
C ASN A 166 -1.63 4.24 -11.79
N ASN A 167 -1.23 3.17 -11.11
CA ASN A 167 -0.89 1.91 -11.77
C ASN A 167 -2.11 1.29 -12.47
N PHE A 168 -3.31 1.32 -11.87
CA PHE A 168 -4.56 0.89 -12.53
C PHE A 168 -4.87 1.73 -13.77
N ALA A 169 -4.64 3.04 -13.74
CA ALA A 169 -4.80 3.92 -14.90
C ALA A 169 -3.79 3.62 -16.03
N VAL A 170 -2.57 3.17 -15.70
CA VAL A 170 -1.59 2.66 -16.68
C VAL A 170 -2.07 1.32 -17.27
N VAL A 171 -2.48 0.37 -16.42
CA VAL A 171 -3.01 -0.94 -16.84
C VAL A 171 -4.23 -0.78 -17.76
N ASN A 172 -5.18 0.09 -17.41
CA ASN A 172 -6.36 0.35 -18.24
C ASN A 172 -5.97 0.90 -19.62
N ARG A 173 -5.12 1.94 -19.67
CA ARG A 173 -4.65 2.53 -20.94
C ARG A 173 -3.87 1.56 -21.82
N GLN A 174 -3.07 0.66 -21.24
CA GLN A 174 -2.35 -0.38 -21.99
C GLN A 174 -3.28 -1.47 -22.54
N LEU A 175 -4.39 -1.75 -21.86
CA LEU A 175 -5.37 -2.74 -22.28
C LEU A 175 -6.42 -2.15 -23.24
N GLU A 176 -6.72 -0.85 -23.19
CA GLU A 176 -7.49 -0.12 -24.21
C GLU A 176 -6.89 -0.29 -25.63
N GLN A 177 -5.57 -0.45 -25.74
CA GLN A 177 -4.88 -0.71 -27.02
C GLN A 177 -5.03 -2.17 -27.52
N GLN A 178 -5.73 -3.04 -26.80
CA GLN A 178 -5.88 -4.47 -27.08
C GLN A 178 -7.35 -4.91 -27.02
N PRO A 179 -8.21 -4.55 -28.01
CA PRO A 179 -9.67 -4.75 -27.91
C PRO A 179 -10.13 -6.19 -27.63
N ASP A 180 -9.43 -7.19 -28.19
CA ASP A 180 -9.72 -8.62 -27.97
C ASP A 180 -9.42 -9.09 -26.53
N VAL A 181 -8.66 -8.32 -25.77
CA VAL A 181 -8.39 -8.52 -24.33
C VAL A 181 -9.30 -7.60 -23.52
N TYR A 182 -9.40 -6.32 -23.88
CA TYR A 182 -10.18 -5.29 -23.16
C TYR A 182 -11.66 -5.66 -22.98
N SER A 183 -12.26 -6.28 -24.00
CA SER A 183 -13.62 -6.81 -23.96
C SER A 183 -13.85 -7.95 -22.95
N LYS A 184 -12.78 -8.65 -22.54
CA LYS A 184 -12.80 -9.83 -21.66
C LYS A 184 -12.28 -9.55 -20.24
N ILE A 185 -11.96 -8.30 -19.92
CA ILE A 185 -11.52 -7.88 -18.59
C ILE A 185 -12.52 -6.94 -17.92
N HIS A 186 -12.30 -6.70 -16.63
CA HIS A 186 -12.85 -5.57 -15.90
C HIS A 186 -11.90 -5.19 -14.74
N LEU A 187 -11.87 -3.92 -14.34
CA LEU A 187 -11.10 -3.42 -13.22
C LEU A 187 -12.06 -2.94 -12.11
N MET A 188 -11.68 -3.10 -10.84
CA MET A 188 -12.50 -2.62 -9.72
C MET A 188 -11.64 -2.10 -8.57
N SER A 189 -11.96 -0.91 -8.07
CA SER A 189 -11.35 -0.31 -6.88
C SER A 189 -12.37 -0.22 -5.74
N ILE A 190 -12.22 -1.05 -4.72
CA ILE A 190 -13.15 -1.14 -3.58
C ILE A 190 -12.63 -0.26 -2.43
N THR A 191 -13.47 0.58 -1.82
CA THR A 191 -13.06 1.36 -0.64
C THR A 191 -12.97 0.51 0.64
N ILE A 192 -12.03 0.83 1.53
CA ILE A 192 -11.99 0.37 2.93
C ILE A 192 -12.55 1.41 3.94
N ASP A 193 -12.99 2.58 3.46
CA ASP A 193 -13.49 3.72 4.25
C ASP A 193 -14.94 4.12 3.86
N PRO A 194 -15.92 3.18 3.93
CA PRO A 194 -17.29 3.40 3.42
C PRO A 194 -18.08 4.48 4.16
N ASP A 195 -17.62 4.96 5.32
CA ASP A 195 -18.23 6.09 6.04
C ASP A 195 -18.01 7.42 5.33
N TYR A 196 -16.95 7.54 4.51
CA TYR A 196 -16.60 8.75 3.75
C TYR A 196 -16.70 8.53 2.24
N ASP A 197 -16.26 7.37 1.77
CA ASP A 197 -16.18 7.00 0.35
C ASP A 197 -17.56 6.56 -0.19
N THR A 198 -18.47 7.53 -0.22
CA THR A 198 -19.78 7.44 -0.88
C THR A 198 -19.62 7.31 -2.40
N PRO A 199 -20.63 6.81 -3.14
CA PRO A 199 -20.59 6.71 -4.61
C PRO A 199 -20.15 8.00 -5.31
N LYS A 200 -20.62 9.16 -4.84
CA LYS A 200 -20.25 10.47 -5.36
C LYS A 200 -18.78 10.83 -5.12
N VAL A 201 -18.23 10.53 -3.94
CA VAL A 201 -16.81 10.74 -3.62
C VAL A 201 -15.93 9.82 -4.46
N LEU A 202 -16.31 8.54 -4.58
CA LEU A 202 -15.65 7.57 -5.45
C LEU A 202 -15.68 7.98 -6.92
N ARG A 203 -16.80 8.55 -7.42
CA ARG A 203 -16.87 9.09 -8.78
C ARG A 203 -15.82 10.18 -9.01
N SER A 204 -15.71 11.14 -8.09
CA SER A 204 -14.72 12.22 -8.20
C SER A 204 -13.28 11.71 -8.10
N TYR A 205 -13.00 10.76 -7.20
CA TYR A 205 -11.66 10.16 -7.07
C TYR A 205 -11.27 9.33 -8.31
N GLY A 206 -12.19 8.55 -8.85
CA GLY A 206 -11.95 7.73 -10.03
C GLY A 206 -11.75 8.55 -11.30
N ALA A 207 -12.61 9.54 -11.54
CA ALA A 207 -12.50 10.43 -12.70
C ALA A 207 -11.24 11.32 -12.68
N ALA A 208 -10.60 11.49 -11.51
CA ALA A 208 -9.28 12.09 -11.39
C ALA A 208 -8.17 11.16 -11.90
N HIS A 209 -8.21 9.88 -11.51
CA HIS A 209 -7.18 8.90 -11.83
C HIS A 209 -7.27 8.34 -13.25
N THR A 210 -8.46 8.32 -13.87
CA THR A 210 -8.58 7.95 -15.30
C THR A 210 -8.18 9.06 -16.27
N GLU A 211 -7.80 10.25 -15.76
CA GLU A 211 -7.52 11.48 -16.51
C GLU A 211 -8.74 12.04 -17.32
N LYS A 212 -9.92 11.41 -17.22
CA LYS A 212 -11.12 11.66 -18.05
C LYS A 212 -12.24 12.42 -17.31
N TYR A 213 -11.89 13.38 -16.45
CA TYR A 213 -12.79 14.10 -15.52
C TYR A 213 -14.22 14.45 -15.98
N GLN A 214 -14.42 14.80 -17.26
CA GLN A 214 -15.74 15.18 -17.82
C GLN A 214 -16.38 14.10 -18.71
N GLU A 215 -15.60 13.11 -19.15
CA GLU A 215 -15.99 12.11 -20.16
C GLU A 215 -16.07 10.69 -19.57
N GLU A 216 -15.67 10.50 -18.31
CA GLU A 216 -15.60 9.18 -17.67
C GLU A 216 -16.98 8.56 -17.43
N LYS A 217 -17.09 7.30 -17.89
CA LYS A 217 -18.29 6.46 -17.85
C LYS A 217 -18.13 5.25 -16.93
N PHE A 218 -16.90 4.90 -16.57
CA PHE A 218 -16.55 3.72 -15.76
C PHE A 218 -16.92 2.38 -16.42
N ASP A 219 -17.02 2.34 -17.76
CA ASP A 219 -17.45 1.18 -18.56
C ASP A 219 -16.58 -0.09 -18.34
N HIS A 220 -15.30 0.08 -17.98
CA HIS A 220 -14.32 -1.00 -17.79
C HIS A 220 -13.55 -0.96 -16.46
N TRP A 221 -13.64 0.13 -15.70
CA TRP A 221 -13.04 0.28 -14.37
C TRP A 221 -14.04 0.98 -13.45
N GLU A 222 -14.56 0.25 -12.47
CA GLU A 222 -15.55 0.74 -11.50
C GLU A 222 -14.93 1.00 -10.11
N PHE A 223 -15.55 1.89 -9.35
CA PHE A 223 -15.18 2.24 -7.98
C PHE A 223 -16.36 1.94 -7.05
N ALA A 224 -16.13 1.11 -6.03
CA ALA A 224 -17.20 0.45 -5.28
C ALA A 224 -17.12 0.67 -3.76
N THR A 225 -18.30 0.78 -3.13
CA THR A 225 -18.51 0.91 -1.68
C THR A 225 -19.62 -0.03 -1.20
N GLY A 226 -19.95 -0.03 0.09
CA GLY A 226 -20.94 -0.93 0.69
C GLY A 226 -21.07 -0.70 2.19
N THR A 227 -21.81 -1.57 2.88
CA THR A 227 -21.84 -1.55 4.35
C THR A 227 -20.49 -1.97 4.93
N LYS A 228 -20.21 -1.60 6.19
CA LYS A 228 -18.98 -2.01 6.89
C LYS A 228 -18.75 -3.52 6.87
N ASP A 229 -19.81 -4.32 6.97
CA ASP A 229 -19.74 -5.77 6.95
C ASP A 229 -19.49 -6.34 5.55
N GLN A 230 -20.07 -5.73 4.50
CA GLN A 230 -19.76 -6.06 3.10
C GLN A 230 -18.29 -5.77 2.79
N ILE A 231 -17.81 -4.58 3.17
CA ILE A 231 -16.41 -4.16 2.96
C ILE A 231 -15.44 -5.00 3.80
N LYS A 232 -15.72 -5.24 5.09
CA LYS A 232 -14.94 -6.16 5.94
C LYS A 232 -14.89 -7.56 5.31
N GLY A 233 -16.02 -8.09 4.83
CA GLY A 233 -16.10 -9.39 4.18
C GLY A 233 -15.24 -9.50 2.92
N VAL A 234 -15.40 -8.60 1.95
CA VAL A 234 -14.66 -8.66 0.68
C VAL A 234 -13.18 -8.30 0.84
N ALA A 235 -12.83 -7.35 1.71
CA ALA A 235 -11.46 -7.03 2.04
C ALA A 235 -10.76 -8.17 2.79
N GLN A 236 -11.43 -8.85 3.73
CA GLN A 236 -10.89 -10.05 4.38
C GLN A 236 -10.75 -11.23 3.43
N PHE A 237 -11.62 -11.37 2.42
CA PHE A 237 -11.48 -12.40 1.38
C PHE A 237 -10.25 -12.16 0.51
N PHE A 238 -10.13 -10.99 -0.13
CA PHE A 238 -8.88 -10.65 -0.85
C PHE A 238 -7.70 -10.35 0.10
N GLY A 239 -7.96 -10.42 1.41
CA GLY A 239 -7.00 -10.60 2.48
C GLY A 239 -6.31 -9.37 3.02
N LEU A 240 -6.80 -8.21 2.61
CA LEU A 240 -6.44 -6.93 3.19
C LEU A 240 -6.98 -6.84 4.61
N ARG A 241 -6.05 -7.04 5.55
CA ARG A 241 -6.27 -6.84 6.98
C ARG A 241 -6.23 -5.35 7.30
N TYR A 242 -7.29 -4.63 6.98
CA TYR A 242 -7.62 -3.38 7.68
C TYR A 242 -8.45 -3.75 8.92
N PHE A 243 -8.20 -3.12 10.06
CA PHE A 243 -8.86 -3.51 11.32
C PHE A 243 -9.57 -2.31 11.96
N GLN A 244 -10.90 -2.42 12.05
CA GLN A 244 -11.69 -2.00 13.20
C GLN A 244 -12.32 -3.26 13.80
N GLY A 245 -12.15 -3.49 15.12
CA GLY A 245 -12.85 -4.52 15.89
C GLY A 245 -12.80 -5.98 15.37
N THR A 246 -11.82 -6.76 15.88
CA THR A 246 -11.81 -8.24 16.05
C THR A 246 -12.22 -9.17 14.86
N ASP A 247 -11.37 -10.19 14.61
CA ASP A 247 -11.71 -11.51 13.99
C ASP A 247 -12.17 -11.57 12.49
N GLN A 248 -12.17 -12.68 11.70
CA GLN A 248 -11.29 -13.86 11.39
C GLN A 248 -12.06 -14.77 10.34
N LYS A 249 -11.60 -15.65 9.40
CA LYS A 249 -10.32 -16.27 8.87
C LYS A 249 -10.55 -16.86 7.41
N ILE A 250 -9.70 -16.64 6.36
CA ILE A 250 -9.79 -17.25 4.98
C ILE A 250 -8.43 -17.92 4.40
N VAL A 251 -7.81 -17.72 3.17
CA VAL A 251 -6.69 -18.56 2.52
C VAL A 251 -5.23 -18.11 1.91
N ARG A 252 -4.84 -16.93 1.29
CA ARG A 252 -3.47 -16.33 0.86
C ARG A 252 -3.47 -14.75 0.50
N VAL A 253 -2.39 -13.99 0.10
CA VAL A 253 -2.43 -12.50 -0.26
C VAL A 253 -1.26 -11.92 -1.14
N TRP A 254 -1.42 -10.71 -1.75
CA TRP A 254 -0.33 -9.81 -2.22
C TRP A 254 -0.21 -8.59 -1.27
N SER A 255 0.94 -8.34 -0.64
CA SER A 255 1.04 -7.43 0.52
C SER A 255 2.06 -6.29 0.41
N ASP A 256 2.57 -5.97 -0.78
CA ASP A 256 3.39 -4.77 -0.99
C ASP A 256 3.14 -4.15 -2.36
N ASN A 257 3.58 -2.90 -2.51
CA ASN A 257 3.37 -2.10 -3.73
C ASN A 257 4.62 -2.11 -4.64
N LYS A 258 5.37 -3.23 -4.67
CA LYS A 258 6.60 -3.39 -5.49
C LYS A 258 6.36 -4.06 -6.85
N TRP A 259 5.15 -4.58 -7.08
CA TRP A 259 4.69 -5.09 -8.37
C TRP A 259 4.65 -3.97 -9.42
N LYS A 260 4.79 -4.32 -10.70
CA LYS A 260 4.78 -3.34 -11.81
C LYS A 260 3.54 -3.49 -12.71
N PRO A 261 3.07 -2.40 -13.36
CA PRO A 261 1.96 -2.47 -14.31
C PRO A 261 2.16 -3.51 -15.42
N GLU A 262 3.38 -3.66 -15.95
CA GLU A 262 3.68 -4.62 -17.03
C GLU A 262 3.55 -6.08 -16.58
N GLU A 263 3.88 -6.36 -15.31
CA GLU A 263 3.74 -7.69 -14.71
C GLU A 263 2.26 -8.07 -14.58
N VAL A 264 1.41 -7.11 -14.17
CA VAL A 264 -0.05 -7.30 -14.09
C VAL A 264 -0.67 -7.46 -15.49
N VAL A 265 -0.27 -6.65 -16.48
CA VAL A 265 -0.77 -6.80 -17.86
C VAL A 265 -0.41 -8.17 -18.44
N ALA A 266 0.81 -8.67 -18.19
CA ALA A 266 1.22 -10.02 -18.62
C ALA A 266 0.40 -11.14 -17.96
N GLU A 267 0.04 -11.04 -16.67
CA GLU A 267 -0.83 -12.01 -16.02
C GLU A 267 -2.29 -11.91 -16.51
N MET A 268 -2.82 -10.70 -16.75
CA MET A 268 -4.16 -10.51 -17.32
C MET A 268 -4.26 -11.10 -18.74
N GLN A 269 -3.22 -10.96 -19.58
CA GLN A 269 -3.14 -11.61 -20.88
C GLN A 269 -3.15 -13.14 -20.76
N LYS A 270 -2.39 -13.72 -19.83
CA LYS A 270 -2.40 -15.18 -19.56
C LYS A 270 -3.76 -15.67 -19.08
N ALA A 271 -4.42 -14.94 -18.18
CA ALA A 271 -5.75 -15.28 -17.66
C ALA A 271 -6.83 -15.28 -18.76
N VAL A 272 -6.69 -14.42 -19.78
CA VAL A 272 -7.56 -14.40 -20.96
C VAL A 272 -7.23 -15.50 -21.97
N ALA A 273 -5.95 -15.90 -22.08
CA ALA A 273 -5.48 -16.95 -23.00
C ALA A 273 -5.59 -18.38 -22.45
N GLY A 274 -5.78 -18.56 -21.14
CA GLY A 274 -5.88 -19.85 -20.46
C GLY A 274 -7.25 -20.53 -20.53
N LYS A 275 -7.95 -20.45 -21.67
CA LYS A 275 -9.27 -21.07 -21.94
C LYS A 275 -9.27 -21.82 -23.26
#